data_AF-A0A422LWS9-F1
#
_entry.id   AF-A0A422LWS9-F1
#
_cell.length_a   1.000
_cell.length_b   1.000
_cell.length_c   1.000
_cell.angle_alpha   90.00
_cell.angle_beta   90.00
_cell.angle_gamma   90.00
#
_symmetry.space_group_name_H-M   'P 1'
#
loop_
_entity.id
_entity.type
_entity.pdbx_description
1 polymer ?
#
loop_
_entity_poly.entity_id
_entity_poly.type
_entity_poly.pdbx_seq_one_letter_code
_entity_poly.pdbx_strand_id
1 'polypeptide(L)'
;MFWGIGQILQVCSFDLLGVSMAMPINTAEQLIGTILFGVFYFHEWHTTRQYLFGIVAILLIIVGVIVISIRGKGSGSVSPQDFLHGIVVVSVSSAGLIGYAVIPRIFGLNGWDMLLPQAIAMWLVISGIVSRVRDNHMWRVKSWQNIITGFCFGIANLTMLLSNELNGVSIGYTLSQMNVVVSTIGGIVILHEHAGERHCKLITGLLLIIGGAIFIGLTK
;
A
#
# COMPACT_ATOMS: atom_id res chain seq x y z
N MET A 1 -16.05 3.16 2.17
CA MET A 1 -16.06 1.75 2.61
C MET A 1 -14.76 1.02 2.25
N PHE A 2 -14.34 1.00 0.97
CA PHE A 2 -13.19 0.23 0.51
C PHE A 2 -11.89 0.49 1.28
N TRP A 3 -11.57 1.76 1.57
CA TRP A 3 -10.39 2.11 2.36
C TRP A 3 -10.40 1.50 3.76
N GLY A 4 -11.53 1.59 4.48
CA GLY A 4 -11.60 1.12 5.86
C GLY A 4 -11.44 -0.40 5.98
N ILE A 5 -12.05 -1.15 5.07
CA ILE A 5 -11.89 -2.60 4.99
C ILE A 5 -10.45 -2.95 4.60
N GLY A 6 -9.90 -2.26 3.59
CA GLY A 6 -8.51 -2.46 3.15
C GLY A 6 -7.52 -2.24 4.28
N GLN A 7 -7.64 -1.13 5.03
CA GLN A 7 -6.75 -0.84 6.15
C GLN A 7 -6.84 -1.87 7.29
N ILE A 8 -8.04 -2.35 7.64
CA ILE A 8 -8.18 -3.37 8.69
C ILE A 8 -7.50 -4.67 8.24
N LEU A 9 -7.76 -5.12 7.01
CA LEU A 9 -7.14 -6.33 6.47
C LEU A 9 -5.62 -6.18 6.36
N GLN A 10 -5.13 -4.98 6.00
CA GLN A 10 -3.70 -4.69 5.98
C GLN A 10 -3.08 -4.88 7.37
N VAL A 11 -3.69 -4.34 8.41
CA VAL A 11 -3.19 -4.51 9.79
C VAL A 11 -3.24 -5.98 10.21
N CYS A 12 -4.32 -6.72 9.89
CA CYS A 12 -4.39 -8.16 10.15
C CYS A 12 -3.31 -8.96 9.40
N SER A 13 -2.90 -8.51 8.22
CA SER A 13 -1.82 -9.18 7.46
C SER A 13 -0.45 -9.07 8.14
N PHE A 14 -0.24 -8.05 8.98
CA PHE A 14 1.03 -7.85 9.71
C PHE A 14 1.26 -8.95 10.74
N ASP A 15 0.19 -9.45 11.39
CA ASP A 15 0.30 -10.57 12.33
C ASP A 15 0.65 -11.89 11.63
N LEU A 16 0.30 -12.04 10.35
CA LEU A 16 0.51 -13.26 9.56
C LEU A 16 1.85 -13.26 8.80
N LEU A 17 2.23 -12.11 8.23
CA LEU A 17 3.38 -11.98 7.33
C LEU A 17 4.54 -11.17 7.93
N GLY A 18 4.30 -10.37 8.97
CA GLY A 18 5.22 -9.32 9.41
C GLY A 18 5.12 -8.06 8.55
N VAL A 19 5.47 -6.92 9.14
CA VAL A 19 5.37 -5.60 8.51
C VAL A 19 6.36 -5.47 7.35
N SER A 20 7.57 -6.01 7.50
CA SER A 20 8.63 -5.93 6.47
C SER A 20 8.31 -6.67 5.18
N MET A 21 7.34 -7.60 5.19
CA MET A 21 6.87 -8.29 4.00
C MET A 21 5.53 -7.80 3.49
N ALA A 22 4.56 -7.63 4.40
CA ALA A 22 3.22 -7.24 4.02
C ALA A 22 3.21 -5.86 3.33
N MET A 23 4.03 -4.91 3.80
CA MET A 23 4.07 -3.56 3.25
C MET A 23 4.56 -3.53 1.79
N PRO A 24 5.71 -4.12 1.43
CA PRO A 24 6.12 -4.23 0.03
C PRO A 24 5.12 -4.92 -0.89
N ILE A 25 4.54 -6.03 -0.44
CA ILE A 25 3.57 -6.79 -1.25
C ILE A 25 2.33 -5.95 -1.50
N ASN A 26 1.77 -5.33 -0.45
CA ASN A 26 0.59 -4.48 -0.54
C ASN A 26 0.82 -3.25 -1.43
N THR A 27 1.99 -2.61 -1.33
CA THR A 27 2.34 -1.47 -2.21
C THR A 27 2.49 -1.91 -3.67
N ALA A 28 3.16 -3.03 -3.92
CA ALA A 28 3.35 -3.56 -5.26
C ALA A 28 2.02 -3.93 -5.95
N GLU A 29 1.12 -4.60 -5.25
CA GLU A 29 -0.21 -4.94 -5.75
C GLU A 29 -1.03 -3.68 -6.06
N GLN A 30 -0.99 -2.67 -5.18
CA GLN A 30 -1.63 -1.38 -5.42
C GLN A 30 -1.07 -0.66 -6.64
N LEU A 31 0.25 -0.64 -6.82
CA LEU A 31 0.90 -0.06 -7.99
C LEU A 31 0.42 -0.77 -9.26
N ILE A 32 0.54 -2.09 -9.33
CA ILE A 32 0.11 -2.88 -10.50
C ILE A 32 -1.38 -2.63 -10.78
N GLY A 33 -2.24 -2.72 -9.77
CA GLY A 33 -3.68 -2.53 -9.94
C GLY A 33 -4.04 -1.15 -10.45
N THR A 34 -3.49 -0.10 -9.85
CA THR A 34 -3.75 1.29 -10.27
C THR A 34 -3.26 1.57 -11.69
N ILE A 35 -2.13 0.99 -12.11
CA ILE A 35 -1.62 1.09 -13.48
C ILE A 35 -2.53 0.37 -14.46
N LEU A 36 -2.96 -0.86 -14.15
CA LEU A 36 -3.85 -1.61 -15.03
C LEU A 36 -5.14 -0.83 -15.28
N PHE A 37 -5.72 -0.22 -14.23
CA PHE A 37 -6.85 0.70 -14.41
C PHE A 37 -6.48 1.96 -15.20
N GLY A 38 -5.32 2.56 -14.94
CA GLY A 38 -4.75 3.68 -15.72
C GLY A 38 -4.72 3.41 -17.23
N VAL A 39 -4.24 2.25 -17.63
CA VAL A 39 -4.05 1.88 -19.03
C VAL A 39 -5.35 1.44 -19.68
N PHE A 40 -6.09 0.53 -19.04
CA PHE A 40 -7.26 -0.10 -19.66
C PHE A 40 -8.53 0.75 -19.55
N TYR A 41 -8.73 1.47 -18.45
CA TYR A 41 -9.95 2.25 -18.21
C TYR A 41 -9.75 3.74 -18.53
N PHE A 42 -8.66 4.33 -18.04
CA PHE A 42 -8.40 5.76 -18.25
C PHE A 42 -7.61 6.06 -19.53
N HIS A 43 -7.15 5.03 -20.26
CA HIS A 43 -6.41 5.14 -21.51
C HIS A 43 -5.21 6.09 -21.43
N GLU A 44 -4.49 6.13 -20.30
CA GLU A 44 -3.46 7.14 -20.04
C GLU A 44 -2.18 6.98 -20.88
N TRP A 45 -1.96 5.81 -21.46
CA TRP A 45 -0.80 5.56 -22.32
C TRP A 45 -1.17 5.73 -23.78
N HIS A 46 -0.60 6.76 -24.40
CA HIS A 46 -0.78 7.10 -25.81
C HIS A 46 0.48 6.89 -26.64
N THR A 47 1.67 6.86 -26.01
CA THR A 47 2.96 6.78 -26.71
C THR A 47 3.64 5.45 -26.47
N THR A 48 4.34 4.91 -27.49
CA THR A 48 5.13 3.67 -27.40
C THR A 48 6.12 3.65 -26.22
N ARG A 49 6.70 4.81 -25.87
CA ARG A 49 7.59 4.97 -24.70
C ARG A 49 6.87 4.72 -23.38
N GLN A 50 5.63 5.16 -23.23
CA GLN A 50 4.83 4.96 -22.02
C GLN A 50 4.49 3.48 -21.83
N TYR A 51 4.11 2.79 -22.90
CA TYR A 51 3.91 1.33 -22.87
C TYR A 51 5.21 0.58 -22.52
N LEU A 52 6.35 0.97 -23.09
CA LEU A 52 7.62 0.31 -22.83
C LEU A 52 8.03 0.44 -21.35
N PHE A 53 8.08 1.68 -20.83
CA PHE A 53 8.45 1.91 -19.43
C PHE A 53 7.45 1.29 -18.46
N GLY A 54 6.16 1.31 -18.81
CA GLY A 54 5.11 0.75 -17.98
C GLY A 54 5.16 -0.77 -17.90
N ILE A 55 5.38 -1.47 -19.01
CA ILE A 55 5.55 -2.93 -19.02
C ILE A 55 6.81 -3.32 -18.24
N VAL A 56 7.93 -2.62 -18.45
CA VAL A 56 9.17 -2.86 -17.70
C VAL A 56 8.94 -2.65 -16.20
N ALA A 57 8.21 -1.61 -15.81
CA ALA A 57 7.90 -1.37 -14.42
C ALA A 57 7.05 -2.48 -13.78
N ILE A 58 5.99 -2.93 -14.46
CA ILE A 58 5.15 -4.02 -13.99
C ILE A 58 6.00 -5.28 -13.78
N LEU A 59 6.88 -5.61 -14.72
CA LEU A 59 7.78 -6.75 -14.61
C LEU A 59 8.73 -6.62 -13.40
N LEU A 60 9.34 -5.45 -13.20
CA LEU A 60 10.21 -5.21 -12.05
C LEU A 60 9.48 -5.37 -10.72
N ILE A 61 8.25 -4.85 -10.63
CA ILE A 61 7.43 -4.98 -9.43
C ILE A 61 7.05 -6.44 -9.18
N ILE A 62 6.62 -7.18 -10.20
CA ILE A 62 6.27 -8.61 -10.07
C ILE A 62 7.48 -9.40 -9.59
N VAL A 63 8.66 -9.21 -10.21
CA VAL A 63 9.88 -9.89 -9.77
C VAL A 63 10.24 -9.49 -8.34
N GLY A 64 10.11 -8.22 -7.98
CA GLY A 64 10.34 -7.74 -6.61
C GLY A 64 9.44 -8.42 -5.58
N VAL A 65 8.14 -8.55 -5.87
CA VAL A 65 7.18 -9.27 -5.01
C VAL A 65 7.54 -10.75 -4.90
N ILE A 66 7.91 -11.39 -6.00
CA ILE A 66 8.33 -12.81 -5.99
C ILE A 66 9.56 -12.97 -5.09
N VAL A 67 10.58 -12.13 -5.24
CA VAL A 67 11.81 -12.18 -4.44
C VAL A 67 11.52 -12.02 -2.94
N ILE A 68 10.62 -11.11 -2.57
CA ILE A 68 10.17 -10.90 -1.18
C ILE A 68 9.39 -12.10 -0.64
N SER A 69 8.55 -12.70 -1.49
CA SER A 69 7.68 -13.82 -1.14
C SER A 69 8.43 -15.14 -0.99
N ILE A 70 9.65 -15.27 -1.54
CA ILE A 70 10.48 -16.48 -1.38
C ILE A 70 10.87 -16.64 0.10
N ARG A 71 10.41 -17.75 0.71
CA ARG A 71 10.78 -18.11 2.09
C ARG A 71 12.30 -18.39 2.20
N GLY A 72 12.91 -17.93 3.29
CA GLY A 72 14.27 -18.35 3.67
C GLY A 72 14.25 -19.77 4.25
N LYS A 73 15.35 -20.52 4.12
CA LYS A 73 15.46 -21.93 4.55
C LYS A 73 15.36 -22.17 6.08
N GLY A 74 15.02 -21.16 6.88
CA GLY A 74 14.88 -21.23 8.34
C GLY A 74 13.52 -20.77 8.89
N SER A 75 12.46 -20.70 8.08
CA SER A 75 11.13 -20.20 8.50
C SER A 75 10.33 -21.20 9.36
N GLY A 76 10.95 -21.74 10.42
CA GLY A 76 10.40 -22.78 11.27
C GLY A 76 9.25 -22.35 12.20
N SER A 77 8.75 -21.11 12.11
CA SER A 77 7.77 -20.56 13.05
C SER A 77 6.37 -20.29 12.47
N VAL A 78 6.20 -20.26 11.14
CA VAL A 78 4.90 -19.93 10.51
C VAL A 78 4.47 -21.09 9.61
N SER A 79 3.24 -21.57 9.77
CA SER A 79 2.73 -22.66 8.93
C SER A 79 2.60 -22.18 7.47
N PRO A 80 2.77 -23.06 6.47
CA PRO A 80 2.49 -22.70 5.07
C PRO A 80 1.07 -22.16 4.86
N GLN A 81 0.11 -22.62 5.67
CA GLN A 81 -1.29 -22.22 5.61
C GLN A 81 -1.49 -20.78 6.11
N ASP A 82 -0.86 -20.39 7.22
CA ASP A 82 -0.95 -19.02 7.74
C ASP A 82 -0.26 -18.02 6.81
N PHE A 83 0.85 -18.43 6.18
CA PHE A 83 1.51 -17.63 5.16
C PHE A 83 0.61 -17.41 3.94
N LEU A 84 -0.01 -18.48 3.42
CA LEU A 84 -0.95 -18.36 2.30
C LEU A 84 -2.15 -17.48 2.66
N HIS A 85 -2.67 -17.63 3.87
CA HIS A 85 -3.74 -16.81 4.38
C HIS A 85 -3.32 -15.33 4.47
N GLY A 86 -2.11 -15.05 4.95
CA GLY A 86 -1.55 -13.70 4.97
C GLY A 86 -1.45 -13.07 3.58
N ILE A 87 -0.99 -13.83 2.57
CA ILE A 87 -0.96 -13.39 1.18
C ILE A 87 -2.38 -13.07 0.68
N VAL A 88 -3.34 -13.95 0.92
CA VAL A 88 -4.74 -13.70 0.49
C VAL A 88 -5.32 -12.46 1.17
N VAL A 89 -5.10 -12.30 2.47
CA VAL A 89 -5.58 -11.14 3.24
C VAL A 89 -4.95 -9.85 2.71
N VAL A 90 -3.65 -9.84 2.41
CA VAL A 90 -2.99 -8.65 1.86
C VAL A 90 -3.49 -8.33 0.45
N SER A 91 -3.72 -9.33 -0.40
CA SER A 91 -4.29 -9.11 -1.74
C SER A 91 -5.71 -8.55 -1.70
N VAL A 92 -6.55 -9.03 -0.78
CA VAL A 92 -7.91 -8.46 -0.58
C VAL A 92 -7.83 -7.04 -0.02
N SER A 93 -6.88 -6.76 0.88
CA SER A 93 -6.58 -5.40 1.35
C SER A 93 -6.23 -4.48 0.17
N SER A 94 -5.26 -4.88 -0.64
CA SER A 94 -4.80 -4.15 -1.81
C SER A 94 -5.93 -3.85 -2.77
N ALA A 95 -6.82 -4.82 -3.04
CA ALA A 95 -8.00 -4.60 -3.89
C ALA A 95 -8.92 -3.50 -3.34
N GLY A 96 -9.14 -3.47 -2.01
CA GLY A 96 -9.88 -2.38 -1.36
C GLY A 96 -9.18 -1.02 -1.50
N LEU A 97 -7.85 -0.97 -1.37
CA LEU A 97 -7.09 0.26 -1.50
C LEU A 97 -7.01 0.75 -2.96
N ILE A 98 -6.91 -0.16 -3.93
CA ILE A 98 -7.02 0.15 -5.37
C ILE A 98 -8.39 0.73 -5.67
N GLY A 99 -9.46 0.11 -5.19
CA GLY A 99 -10.83 0.62 -5.35
C GLY A 99 -10.96 2.04 -4.78
N TYR A 100 -10.40 2.27 -3.60
CA TYR A 100 -10.34 3.61 -2.99
C TYR A 100 -9.58 4.63 -3.86
N ALA A 101 -8.49 4.26 -4.53
CA ALA A 101 -7.74 5.15 -5.40
C ALA A 101 -8.42 5.40 -6.77
N VAL A 102 -9.07 4.38 -7.33
CA VAL A 102 -9.60 4.40 -8.71
C VAL A 102 -11.02 4.93 -8.77
N ILE A 103 -11.90 4.54 -7.86
CA ILE A 103 -13.34 4.87 -7.92
C ILE A 103 -13.59 6.39 -7.97
N PRO A 104 -12.99 7.22 -7.10
CA PRO A 104 -13.16 8.67 -7.17
C PRO A 104 -12.83 9.26 -8.54
N ARG A 105 -11.78 8.72 -9.15
CA ARG A 105 -11.27 9.17 -10.43
C ARG A 105 -12.20 8.79 -11.58
N ILE A 106 -12.85 7.63 -11.50
CA ILE A 106 -13.90 7.22 -12.45
C ILE A 106 -15.05 8.23 -12.46
N PHE A 107 -15.42 8.78 -11.30
CA PHE A 107 -16.48 9.77 -11.17
C PHE A 107 -16.01 11.22 -11.44
N GLY A 108 -14.76 11.42 -11.85
CA GLY A 108 -14.22 12.76 -12.13
C GLY A 108 -14.14 13.67 -10.90
N LEU A 109 -14.09 13.11 -9.69
CA LEU A 109 -14.06 13.88 -8.45
C LEU A 109 -12.69 14.52 -8.23
N ASN A 110 -12.68 15.81 -7.89
CA ASN A 110 -11.48 16.52 -7.48
C ASN A 110 -11.01 16.03 -6.10
N GLY A 111 -9.69 15.85 -5.93
CA GLY A 111 -9.10 15.42 -4.67
C GLY A 111 -9.38 16.36 -3.49
N TRP A 112 -9.52 17.66 -3.75
CA TRP A 112 -9.85 18.65 -2.71
C TRP A 112 -11.29 18.55 -2.22
N ASP A 113 -12.25 18.45 -3.14
CA ASP A 113 -13.66 18.33 -2.81
C ASP A 113 -13.96 17.02 -2.09
N MET A 114 -13.18 15.98 -2.40
CA MET A 114 -13.34 14.67 -1.81
C MET A 114 -12.72 14.56 -0.41
N LEU A 115 -11.77 15.40 -0.03
CA LEU A 115 -11.01 15.25 1.21
C LEU A 115 -11.91 15.17 2.46
N LEU A 116 -12.86 16.10 2.59
CA LEU A 116 -13.77 16.15 3.75
C LEU A 116 -14.79 14.99 3.75
N PRO A 117 -15.57 14.75 2.67
CA PRO A 117 -16.46 13.59 2.59
C PRO A 117 -15.74 12.26 2.86
N GLN A 118 -14.51 12.14 2.38
CA GLN A 118 -13.70 10.95 2.55
C GLN A 118 -13.25 10.74 3.98
N ALA A 119 -12.78 11.79 4.67
CA ALA A 119 -12.41 11.71 6.08
C ALA A 119 -13.61 11.27 6.95
N ILE A 120 -14.79 11.83 6.71
CA ILE A 120 -16.04 11.45 7.39
C ILE A 120 -16.38 9.99 7.09
N ALA A 121 -16.31 9.58 5.82
CA ALA A 121 -16.59 8.19 5.42
C ALA A 121 -15.59 7.19 6.04
N MET A 122 -14.30 7.54 6.14
CA MET A 122 -13.28 6.71 6.81
C MET A 122 -13.63 6.53 8.28
N TRP A 123 -13.96 7.63 8.98
CA TRP A 123 -14.33 7.60 10.39
C TRP A 123 -15.60 6.78 10.65
N LEU A 124 -16.66 6.98 9.85
CA LEU A 124 -17.93 6.25 9.98
C LEU A 124 -17.77 4.75 9.69
N VAL A 125 -17.01 4.39 8.66
CA VAL A 125 -16.81 2.98 8.29
C VAL A 125 -16.00 2.25 9.35
N ILE A 126 -14.88 2.84 9.80
CA ILE A 126 -14.04 2.21 10.83
C ILE A 126 -14.78 2.13 12.16
N SER A 127 -15.44 3.19 12.61
CA SER A 127 -16.24 3.16 13.84
C SER A 127 -17.38 2.14 13.75
N GLY A 128 -18.06 2.05 12.62
CA GLY A 128 -19.10 1.05 12.35
C GLY A 128 -18.57 -0.37 12.43
N ILE A 129 -17.45 -0.69 11.77
CA ILE A 129 -16.85 -2.04 11.81
C ILE A 129 -16.38 -2.39 13.22
N VAL A 130 -15.63 -1.48 13.87
CA VAL A 130 -15.06 -1.71 15.21
C VAL A 130 -16.16 -1.83 16.27
N SER A 131 -17.28 -1.11 16.12
CA SER A 131 -18.43 -1.24 17.03
C SER A 131 -19.08 -2.62 17.05
N ARG A 132 -18.87 -3.42 16.00
CA ARG A 132 -19.40 -4.79 15.87
C ARG A 132 -18.42 -5.86 16.37
N VAL A 133 -17.20 -5.48 16.76
CA VAL A 133 -16.20 -6.41 17.31
C VAL A 133 -16.50 -6.64 18.79
N ARG A 134 -16.55 -7.93 19.20
CA ARG A 134 -16.97 -8.36 20.55
C ARG A 134 -16.15 -7.75 21.69
N ASP A 135 -14.84 -7.55 21.48
CA ASP A 135 -13.91 -6.96 22.44
C ASP A 135 -13.51 -5.53 22.04
N ASN A 136 -14.53 -4.66 21.91
CA ASN A 136 -14.32 -3.29 21.46
C ASN A 136 -13.59 -2.44 22.52
N HIS A 137 -12.34 -2.10 22.26
CA HIS A 137 -11.52 -1.18 23.07
C HIS A 137 -11.29 0.18 22.39
N MET A 138 -12.17 0.60 21.47
CA MET A 138 -12.04 1.84 20.69
C MET A 138 -11.78 3.08 21.55
N TRP A 139 -12.34 3.15 22.76
CA TRP A 139 -12.24 4.31 23.65
C TRP A 139 -11.06 4.27 24.64
N ARG A 140 -10.16 3.29 24.51
CA ARG A 140 -9.03 3.13 25.43
C ARG A 140 -7.94 4.17 25.14
N VAL A 141 -7.12 4.50 26.14
CA VAL A 141 -6.05 5.51 26.07
C VAL A 141 -5.09 5.27 24.89
N LYS A 142 -4.80 4.01 24.54
CA LYS A 142 -3.95 3.67 23.37
C LYS A 142 -4.55 4.12 22.03
N SER A 143 -5.88 4.09 21.88
CA SER A 143 -6.56 4.61 20.69
C SER A 143 -6.42 6.13 20.58
N TRP A 144 -6.47 6.83 21.71
CA TRP A 144 -6.24 8.28 21.77
C TRP A 144 -4.79 8.66 21.45
N GLN A 145 -3.82 7.85 21.87
CA GLN A 145 -2.42 8.04 21.46
C GLN A 145 -2.23 7.89 19.94
N ASN A 146 -3.02 7.05 19.29
CA ASN A 146 -2.97 6.84 17.85
C ASN A 146 -3.56 8.00 17.02
N ILE A 147 -4.18 9.00 17.67
CA ILE A 147 -4.60 10.24 16.98
C ILE A 147 -3.39 10.96 16.38
N ILE A 148 -2.22 10.89 17.00
CA ILE A 148 -0.98 11.48 16.47
C ILE A 148 -0.66 10.86 15.10
N THR A 149 -0.74 9.53 14.99
CA THR A 149 -0.56 8.82 13.71
C THR A 149 -1.60 9.25 12.67
N GLY A 150 -2.86 9.40 13.08
CA GLY A 150 -3.93 9.89 12.21
C GLY A 150 -3.71 11.32 11.73
N PHE A 151 -3.18 12.20 12.60
CA PHE A 151 -2.82 13.56 12.26
C PHE A 151 -1.66 13.61 11.26
N CYS A 152 -0.60 12.81 11.49
CA CYS A 152 0.50 12.64 10.53
C CYS A 152 0.00 12.12 9.17
N PHE A 153 -0.93 11.15 9.17
CA PHE A 153 -1.56 10.65 7.94
C PHE A 153 -2.34 11.74 7.21
N GLY A 154 -3.11 12.57 7.95
CA GLY A 154 -3.84 13.70 7.39
C GLY A 154 -2.91 14.72 6.72
N ILE A 155 -1.81 15.09 7.39
CA ILE A 155 -0.78 15.97 6.81
C ILE A 155 -0.18 15.35 5.57
N ALA A 156 0.22 14.07 5.61
CA ALA A 156 0.79 13.38 4.46
C ALA A 156 -0.17 13.37 3.25
N ASN A 157 -1.46 13.14 3.50
CA ASN A 157 -2.48 13.15 2.44
C ASN A 157 -2.67 14.56 1.85
N LEU A 158 -2.64 15.62 2.68
CA LEU A 158 -2.68 17.01 2.21
C LEU A 158 -1.44 17.38 1.40
N THR A 159 -0.25 17.03 1.87
CA THR A 159 1.00 17.25 1.14
C THR A 159 1.02 16.48 -0.18
N MET A 160 0.43 15.28 -0.24
CA MET A 160 0.27 14.53 -1.48
C MET A 160 -0.66 15.24 -2.46
N LEU A 161 -1.79 15.80 -2.00
CA LEU A 161 -2.69 16.59 -2.86
C LEU A 161 -1.97 17.83 -3.42
N LEU A 162 -1.27 18.58 -2.57
CA LEU A 162 -0.46 19.73 -2.99
C LEU A 162 0.66 19.33 -3.97
N SER A 163 1.33 18.20 -3.72
CA SER A 163 2.37 17.69 -4.62
C SER A 163 1.78 17.25 -5.96
N ASN A 164 0.58 16.68 -5.98
CA ASN A 164 -0.12 16.31 -7.21
C ASN A 164 -0.49 17.55 -8.04
N GLU A 165 -0.83 18.68 -7.41
CA GLU A 165 -1.07 19.95 -8.11
C GLU A 165 0.21 20.60 -8.63
N LEU A 166 1.27 20.63 -7.81
CA LEU A 166 2.51 21.35 -8.13
C LEU A 166 3.43 20.56 -9.07
N ASN A 167 3.57 19.25 -8.84
CA ASN A 167 4.52 18.37 -9.54
C ASN A 167 3.83 17.40 -10.51
N GLY A 168 2.49 17.46 -10.59
CA GLY A 168 1.69 16.50 -11.34
C GLY A 168 1.45 15.19 -10.57
N VAL A 169 0.29 14.59 -10.82
CA VAL A 169 -0.22 13.39 -10.14
C VAL A 169 0.76 12.22 -10.19
N SER A 170 1.54 12.12 -11.27
CA SER A 170 2.48 10.99 -11.47
C SER A 170 3.64 11.02 -10.49
N ILE A 171 4.26 12.18 -10.29
CA ILE A 171 5.41 12.34 -9.40
C ILE A 171 4.96 12.28 -7.94
N GLY A 172 3.86 12.98 -7.60
CA GLY A 172 3.33 12.99 -6.23
C GLY A 172 2.91 11.61 -5.74
N TYR A 173 2.21 10.83 -6.58
CA TYR A 173 1.83 9.46 -6.23
C TYR A 173 3.05 8.53 -6.11
N THR A 174 3.99 8.58 -7.06
CA THR A 174 5.20 7.75 -7.02
C THR A 174 6.03 8.00 -5.77
N LEU A 175 6.20 9.28 -5.38
CA LEU A 175 6.90 9.65 -4.15
C LEU A 175 6.18 9.15 -2.90
N SER A 176 4.84 9.21 -2.86
CA SER A 176 4.05 8.68 -1.75
C SER A 176 4.26 7.18 -1.54
N GLN A 177 4.40 6.43 -2.64
CA GLN A 177 4.65 4.99 -2.59
C GLN A 177 6.04 4.62 -2.05
N MET A 178 6.98 5.57 -1.99
CA MET A 178 8.29 5.37 -1.35
C MET A 178 8.20 5.17 0.17
N ASN A 179 7.04 5.44 0.79
CA ASN A 179 6.78 5.07 2.19
C ASN A 179 7.02 3.57 2.46
N VAL A 180 6.90 2.72 1.44
CA VAL A 180 7.23 1.30 1.54
C VAL A 180 8.66 1.05 2.03
N VAL A 181 9.60 1.93 1.67
CA VAL A 181 11.01 1.84 2.09
C VAL A 181 11.14 2.09 3.58
N VAL A 182 10.52 3.18 4.05
CA VAL A 182 10.50 3.55 5.46
C VAL A 182 9.82 2.47 6.29
N SER A 183 8.70 1.94 5.80
CA SER A 183 7.93 0.90 6.49
C SER A 183 8.68 -0.43 6.58
N THR A 184 9.40 -0.81 5.52
CA THR A 184 10.18 -2.05 5.49
C THR A 184 11.41 -1.97 6.40
N ILE A 185 12.17 -0.88 6.28
CA ILE A 185 13.35 -0.65 7.14
C ILE A 185 12.91 -0.46 8.60
N GLY A 186 11.83 0.29 8.84
CA GLY A 186 11.24 0.46 10.17
C GLY A 186 10.79 -0.86 10.79
N GLY A 187 10.15 -1.74 10.02
CA GLY A 187 9.79 -3.09 10.47
C GLY A 187 11.00 -3.93 10.90
N ILE A 188 12.10 -3.81 10.17
CA ILE A 188 13.32 -4.55 10.49
C ILE A 188 14.03 -3.95 11.72
N VAL A 189 14.22 -2.64 11.77
CA VAL A 189 15.05 -1.96 12.77
C VAL A 189 14.31 -1.71 14.07
N ILE A 190 13.05 -1.27 14.01
CA ILE A 190 12.26 -0.85 15.19
C ILE A 190 11.53 -2.06 15.78
N LEU A 191 10.87 -2.86 14.94
CA LEU A 191 10.13 -4.04 15.38
C LEU A 191 11.03 -5.28 15.58
N HIS A 192 12.34 -5.14 15.30
CA HIS A 192 13.34 -6.20 15.44
C HIS A 192 12.93 -7.50 14.73
N GLU A 193 12.23 -7.38 13.59
CA GLU A 193 11.92 -8.53 12.76
C GLU A 193 13.25 -9.12 12.26
N HIS A 194 13.70 -10.21 12.88
CA HIS A 194 14.99 -10.85 12.60
C HIS A 194 15.03 -11.38 11.16
N ALA A 195 15.38 -10.49 10.24
CA ALA A 195 15.71 -10.79 8.87
C ALA A 195 17.16 -11.26 8.85
N GLY A 196 17.39 -12.57 9.07
CA GLY A 196 18.68 -13.23 8.84
C GLY A 196 19.01 -13.29 7.34
N GLU A 197 19.19 -14.48 6.76
CA GLU A 197 19.38 -14.65 5.29
C GLU A 197 18.23 -14.06 4.42
N ARG A 198 17.09 -13.74 5.05
CA ARG A 198 15.94 -13.10 4.40
C ARG A 198 16.16 -11.61 4.11
N HIS A 199 17.11 -10.96 4.78
CA HIS A 199 17.36 -9.52 4.64
C HIS A 199 17.75 -9.14 3.22
N CYS A 200 18.66 -9.91 2.60
CA CYS A 200 19.10 -9.65 1.23
C CYS A 200 17.93 -9.76 0.25
N LYS A 201 17.05 -10.75 0.42
CA LYS A 201 15.87 -10.91 -0.44
C LYS A 201 14.89 -9.75 -0.27
N LEU A 202 14.64 -9.31 0.96
CA LEU A 202 13.77 -8.15 1.24
C LEU A 202 14.32 -6.88 0.60
N ILE A 203 15.61 -6.59 0.79
CA ILE A 203 16.26 -5.41 0.20
C ILE A 203 16.25 -5.50 -1.33
N THR A 204 16.65 -6.63 -1.91
CA THR A 204 16.69 -6.77 -3.38
C THR A 204 15.29 -6.63 -3.98
N GLY A 205 14.28 -7.26 -3.39
CA GLY A 205 12.91 -7.14 -3.88
C GLY A 205 12.33 -5.74 -3.69
N LEU A 206 12.65 -5.07 -2.58
CA LEU A 206 12.27 -3.68 -2.33
C LEU A 206 12.91 -2.74 -3.37
N LEU A 207 14.20 -2.92 -3.68
CA LEU A 207 14.89 -2.15 -4.71
C LEU A 207 14.27 -2.34 -6.11
N LEU A 208 13.85 -3.57 -6.43
CA LEU A 208 13.13 -3.85 -7.67
C LEU A 208 11.77 -3.14 -7.73
N ILE A 209 11.00 -3.15 -6.63
CA ILE A 209 9.72 -2.45 -6.53
C ILE A 209 9.91 -0.93 -6.65
N ILE A 210 10.92 -0.36 -5.97
CA ILE A 210 11.27 1.07 -6.08
C ILE A 210 11.64 1.41 -7.53
N GLY A 211 12.50 0.60 -8.15
CA GLY A 211 12.89 0.78 -9.55
C GLY A 211 11.66 0.80 -10.46
N GLY A 212 10.76 -0.18 -10.31
CA GLY A 212 9.50 -0.21 -11.03
C GLY A 212 8.63 1.03 -10.79
N ALA A 213 8.45 1.44 -9.53
CA ALA A 213 7.71 2.65 -9.18
C ALA A 213 8.29 3.92 -9.84
N ILE A 214 9.61 4.06 -9.90
CA ILE A 214 10.27 5.16 -10.61
C ILE A 214 9.98 5.09 -12.10
N PHE A 215 10.09 3.92 -12.72
CA PHE A 215 9.75 3.74 -14.13
C PHE A 215 8.29 4.11 -14.42
N ILE A 216 7.35 3.83 -13.52
CA ILE A 216 5.94 4.24 -13.63
C ILE A 216 5.79 5.75 -13.58
N GLY A 217 6.50 6.42 -12.67
CA GLY A 217 6.52 7.88 -12.61
C GLY A 217 6.91 8.51 -13.96
N LEU A 218 7.79 7.86 -14.71
CA LEU A 218 8.23 8.27 -16.05
C LEU A 218 7.24 7.94 -17.19
N THR A 219 6.15 7.22 -16.92
CA THR A 219 5.16 6.82 -17.96
C THR A 219 4.05 7.85 -18.18
N LYS A 220 3.96 8.90 -17.36
CA LYS A 220 2.98 9.99 -17.55
C LYS A 220 3.68 11.29 -17.88
#